data_AF-A0A453BTU1-F1
#
_entry.id   AF-A0A453BTU1-F1
#
_cell.length_a   1.000
_cell.length_b   1.000
_cell.length_c   1.000
_cell.angle_alpha   90.00
_cell.angle_beta   90.00
_cell.angle_gamma   90.00
#
_symmetry.space_group_name_H-M   'P 1'
#
loop_
_entity.id
_entity.type
_entity.pdbx_description
1 polymer ?
#
loop_
_entity_poly.entity_id
_entity_poly.type
_entity_poly.pdbx_seq_one_letter_code
_entity_poly.pdbx_strand_id
1 'polypeptide(L)' 'QVGNAFVQQYYNILHQSPELVFRFYQEASRIGRPATTGADMDTVTTME' A
#
# COMPACT_ATOMS: atom_id res chain seq x y z
N GLN A 1 -17.53 7.56 6.46
CA GLN A 1 -16.72 7.52 7.69
C GLN A 1 -15.63 6.44 7.68
N VAL A 2 -15.71 5.41 6.84
CA VAL A 2 -14.68 4.34 6.74
C VAL A 2 -13.32 4.85 6.29
N GLY A 3 -13.26 5.79 5.34
CA GLY A 3 -11.99 6.30 4.80
C GLY A 3 -11.06 6.91 5.86
N ASN A 4 -11.59 7.73 6.77
CA ASN A 4 -10.79 8.34 7.83
C ASN A 4 -10.22 7.28 8.79
N ALA A 5 -11.05 6.31 9.19
CA ALA A 5 -10.62 5.21 10.05
C ALA A 5 -9.58 4.31 9.35
N PHE A 6 -9.74 4.07 8.05
CA PHE A 6 -8.76 3.33 7.25
C PHE A 6 -7.41 4.05 7.24
N VAL A 7 -7.37 5.35 6.94
CA VAL A 7 -6.11 6.12 6.90
C VAL A 7 -5.42 6.11 8.26
N GLN A 8 -6.16 6.35 9.34
CA GLN A 8 -5.60 6.33 10.69
C GLN A 8 -5.01 4.95 11.04
N GLN A 9 -5.75 3.88 10.78
CA GLN A 9 -5.29 2.53 11.11
C GLN A 9 -4.12 2.08 10.23
N TYR A 10 -4.18 2.39 8.92
CA TYR A 10 -3.13 2.05 7.96
C TYR A 10 -1.80 2.69 8.37
N TYR A 11 -1.79 4.00 8.64
CA TYR A 11 -0.55 4.69 9.03
C TYR A 11 -0.06 4.31 10.43
N ASN A 12 -0.96 4.02 11.37
CA ASN A 12 -0.57 3.52 12.68
C ASN A 12 0.17 2.18 12.58
N ILE A 13 -0.40 1.21 11.85
CA ILE A 13 0.24 -0.10 11.62
C ILE A 13 1.51 0.05 10.78
N LEU A 14 1.52 0.89 9.75
CA LEU A 14 2.72 1.12 8.94
C LEU A 14 3.91 1.62 9.77
N HIS A 15 3.66 2.49 10.76
CA HIS A 15 4.71 3.01 11.63
C HIS A 15 5.11 2.01 12.72
N GLN A 16 4.13 1.35 13.36
CA GLN A 16 4.39 0.53 14.55
C GLN A 16 4.68 -0.94 14.26
N SER A 17 4.16 -1.49 13.17
CA SER A 17 4.22 -2.91 12.79
C SER A 17 4.18 -3.06 11.27
N PRO A 18 5.21 -2.55 10.54
CA PRO A 18 5.23 -2.52 9.07
C PRO A 18 5.04 -3.90 8.43
N GLU A 19 5.47 -4.97 9.11
CA GLU A 19 5.30 -6.36 8.70
C GLU A 19 3.83 -6.82 8.66
N LEU A 20 2.88 -6.07 9.23
CA LEU A 20 1.44 -6.37 9.19
C LEU A 20 0.68 -5.61 8.09
N VAL A 21 1.35 -4.68 7.39
CA VAL A 21 0.72 -3.80 6.40
C VAL A 21 0.15 -4.58 5.21
N PHE A 22 0.74 -5.74 4.86
CA PHE A 22 0.27 -6.59 3.76
C PHE A 22 -1.20 -7.01 3.92
N ARG A 23 -1.73 -7.07 5.15
CA ARG A 23 -3.12 -7.45 5.44
C ARG A 23 -4.17 -6.46 4.90
N PHE A 24 -3.76 -5.24 4.55
CA PHE A 24 -4.63 -4.26 3.89
C PHE A 24 -4.74 -4.46 2.38
N TYR A 25 -3.92 -5.35 1.82
CA TYR A 25 -3.88 -5.63 0.40
C TYR A 25 -4.47 -7.01 0.10
N GLN A 26 -5.13 -7.12 -1.03
CA GLN A 26 -5.67 -8.36 -1.59
C GLN A 26 -4.84 -8.76 -2.82
N GLU A 27 -5.00 -9.98 -3.31
CA GLU A 27 -4.30 -10.46 -4.51
C GLU A 27 -4.45 -9.52 -5.72
N ALA A 28 -5.64 -8.94 -5.89
CA ALA A 28 -5.92 -7.99 -6.96
C ALA A 28 -5.37 -6.56 -6.72
N SER A 29 -4.76 -6.30 -5.57
CA SER A 29 -4.25 -4.98 -5.22
C SER A 29 -2.97 -4.65 -5.97
N ARG A 30 -2.87 -3.40 -6.42
CA ARG A 30 -1.76 -2.90 -7.23
C ARG A 30 -1.20 -1.64 -6.58
N ILE A 31 0.10 -1.61 -6.31
CA ILE A 31 0.79 -0.42 -5.81
C ILE A 31 1.50 0.25 -6.97
N GLY A 32 1.14 1.50 -7.28
CA GLY A 32 1.84 2.31 -8.27
C GLY A 32 3.01 3.07 -7.65
N ARG A 33 4.18 3.02 -8.28
CA ARG A 33 5.31 3.90 -7.98
C ARG A 33 5.66 4.68 -9.25
N PRO A 34 6.00 5.98 -9.17
CA PRO A 34 6.57 6.68 -10.31
C PRO A 34 7.78 5.92 -10.84
N ALA A 35 7.80 5.63 -12.14
CA ALA A 35 8.94 5.01 -12.77
C ALA A 35 10.16 5.93 -12.63
N THR A 36 11.36 5.34 -12.65
CA THR A 36 12.62 6.10 -12.56
C THR A 36 12.76 7.18 -13.64
N THR A 37 12.08 7.00 -14.77
CA THR A 37 12.03 7.94 -15.91
C THR A 37 10.92 8.98 -15.81
N GLY A 38 10.11 8.96 -14.74
CA GLY A 38 9.16 10.01 -14.35
C GLY A 38 7.88 10.13 -15.18
N ALA A 39 7.86 9.59 -16.40
CA ALA A 39 6.70 9.65 -17.30
C ALA A 39 5.71 8.48 -17.10
N ASP A 40 6.19 7.32 -16.65
CA ASP A 40 5.42 6.10 -16.50
C ASP A 40 5.23 5.71 -15.02
N MET A 41 4.25 4.84 -14.75
CA MET A 41 4.01 4.27 -13.41
C MET A 41 4.35 2.79 -13.42
N ASP A 42 5.30 2.39 -12.58
CA ASP A 42 5.58 0.98 -12.35
C ASP A 42 4.55 0.41 -11.37
N THR A 43 4.00 -0.75 -11.70
CA THR A 43 3.14 -1.48 -10.76
C THR A 43 3.94 -2.53 -10.04
N VAL A 44 3.90 -2.49 -8.71
CA VAL A 44 4.47 -3.51 -7.86
C VAL A 44 3.32 -4.35 -7.28
N THR A 45 3.47 -5.67 -7.40
CA THR A 45 2.64 -6.67 -6.72
C THR A 45 3.59 -7.52 -5.87
N THR A 46 3.25 -7.73 -4.60
CA THR A 46 3.99 -8.64 -3.71
C THR A 46 2.97 -9.59 -3.11
N MET A 47 2.60 -10.60 -3.88
CA MET A 47 1.78 -11.73 -3.47
C MET A 47 2.47 -12.96 -4.07
N GLU A 48 3.51 -13.42 -3.38
CA GLU A 48 4.11 -14.75 -3.55
C GLU A 48 3.96 -15.48 -2.22
#